data_AF-A0A432WM25-F1
#
_entry.id   AF-A0A432WM25-F1
#
_cell.length_a   1.000
_cell.length_b   1.000
_cell.length_c   1.000
_cell.angle_alpha   90.00
_cell.angle_beta   90.00
_cell.angle_gamma   90.00
#
_symmetry.space_group_name_H-M   'P 1'
#
loop_
_entity.id
_entity.type
_entity.pdbx_description
1 polymer ?
#
loop_
_entity_poly.entity_id
_entity_poly.type
_entity_poly.pdbx_seq_one_letter_code
_entity_poly.pdbx_strand_id
1 'polypeptide(L)'
;MEFNKFTGVTEGPDKDLNFAIKSGSKKTLNALEKLTGNLTAYDTPAKHSIALQLFSLAANVDLADKKASQVITAIGKYFLKLSESAMSAEFIANEWLNRLQSVDYAQHKECQAAYQWILLFNQRDGSKRTPHELVRVFEQSQDALAGVYQKLTASYSVDDLIIDNSGSQPGYYLMEAFLTTYFYHSHTCHSAYETWVLECVEKDMRFGNGLILAVLRRSGNYPEIAAYLIDVFIRATPDDNHPGMVWPLFNELLNDEDMPERMLKQVVAHVEPKISQWSVLQKDYAVRCLFSIDWHGPESVAKSLARSKSTTKLAKLLVADADGESIRALSALLDTDRGPAFKLPSGGENQFEDLNIKLMVIDELMYRKKSLAPAFNLREFAKNYDHSVISTNGYETIPEALSYMKGLQIPEHLLAEITQLSYDPARDIYHQLVPFWDGEDDRFAASSLADLAKLENIREIEGFDEHLLNTWSDLIHSKGIVRQR
;
A
#
# COMPACT_ATOMS: atom_id res chain seq x y z
N MET A 1 30.13 22.54 18.04
CA MET A 1 30.11 21.79 19.32
C MET A 1 30.76 20.45 19.05
N GLU A 2 31.72 19.98 19.87
CA GLU A 2 32.50 18.77 19.55
C GLU A 2 31.64 17.50 19.61
N PHE A 3 31.69 16.67 18.57
CA PHE A 3 31.02 15.36 18.43
C PHE A 3 31.15 14.46 19.67
N ASN A 4 32.29 14.51 20.36
CA ASN A 4 32.55 13.77 21.59
C ASN A 4 31.55 14.07 22.73
N LYS A 5 30.96 15.27 22.75
CA LYS A 5 29.92 15.62 23.74
C LYS A 5 28.64 14.82 23.54
N PHE A 6 28.35 14.41 22.30
CA PHE A 6 27.12 13.69 21.96
C PHE A 6 27.22 12.18 22.14
N THR A 7 28.43 11.64 22.07
CA THR A 7 28.72 10.21 22.14
C THR A 7 29.28 9.77 23.49
N GLY A 8 29.60 10.73 24.38
CA GLY A 8 30.06 10.44 25.73
C GLY A 8 29.03 9.66 26.53
N VAL A 9 29.48 8.63 27.26
CA VAL A 9 28.61 7.81 28.13
C VAL A 9 27.91 8.72 29.12
N THR A 10 26.58 8.73 29.06
CA THR A 10 25.72 9.52 29.94
C THR A 10 24.94 8.56 30.82
N GLU A 11 25.05 8.69 32.14
CA GLU A 11 24.19 7.95 33.07
C GLU A 11 22.88 8.71 33.26
N GLY A 12 21.77 7.99 33.14
CA GLY A 12 20.44 8.52 33.39
C GLY A 12 19.97 8.24 34.82
N PRO A 13 18.76 8.72 35.17
CA PRO A 13 18.17 8.52 36.48
C PRO A 13 17.74 7.06 36.77
N ASP A 14 17.57 6.24 35.73
CA ASP A 14 17.16 4.83 35.87
C ASP A 14 18.39 3.92 36.11
N LYS A 15 18.51 3.41 37.34
CA LYS A 15 19.63 2.55 37.76
C LYS A 15 19.62 1.20 37.06
N ASP A 16 18.44 0.65 36.75
CA ASP A 16 18.32 -0.65 36.11
C ASP A 16 18.77 -0.56 34.65
N LEU A 17 18.41 0.52 33.95
CA LEU A 17 18.90 0.84 32.62
C LEU A 17 20.41 1.05 32.61
N ASN A 18 20.95 1.84 33.55
CA ASN A 18 22.41 2.04 33.70
C ASN A 18 23.16 0.72 33.86
N PHE A 19 22.65 -0.18 34.72
CA PHE A 19 23.24 -1.50 34.93
C PHE A 19 23.09 -2.40 33.70
N ALA A 20 21.92 -2.36 33.04
CA ALA A 20 21.63 -3.16 31.87
C ALA A 20 22.55 -2.81 30.69
N ILE A 21 22.76 -1.50 30.42
CA ILE A 21 23.67 -1.01 29.37
C ILE A 21 25.08 -1.58 29.57
N LYS A 22 25.60 -1.56 30.81
CA LYS A 22 26.93 -2.11 31.14
C LYS A 22 26.97 -3.64 31.04
N SER A 23 25.83 -4.31 31.20
CA SER A 23 25.72 -5.77 31.26
C SER A 23 25.44 -6.44 29.91
N GLY A 24 25.21 -5.68 28.84
CA GLY A 24 25.08 -6.16 27.46
C GLY A 24 23.66 -6.14 26.87
N SER A 25 23.59 -6.28 25.54
CA SER A 25 22.42 -5.99 24.70
C SER A 25 21.11 -6.67 25.14
N LYS A 26 21.14 -7.95 25.55
CA LYS A 26 19.93 -8.67 26.01
C LYS A 26 19.29 -8.02 27.24
N LYS A 27 20.10 -7.61 28.21
CA LYS A 27 19.58 -6.96 29.43
C LYS A 27 19.09 -5.56 29.12
N THR A 28 19.80 -4.84 28.24
CA THR A 28 19.40 -3.51 27.74
C THR A 28 18.02 -3.56 27.09
N LEU A 29 17.77 -4.54 26.21
CA LEU A 29 16.45 -4.72 25.57
C LEU A 29 15.33 -4.85 26.59
N ASN A 30 15.49 -5.78 27.55
CA ASN A 30 14.48 -5.99 28.58
C ASN A 30 14.25 -4.75 29.46
N ALA A 31 15.30 -3.98 29.74
CA ALA A 31 15.20 -2.73 30.49
C ALA A 31 14.44 -1.66 29.68
N LEU A 32 14.74 -1.52 28.39
CA LEU A 32 14.06 -0.58 27.49
C LEU A 32 12.57 -0.90 27.32
N GLU A 33 12.21 -2.19 27.21
CA GLU A 33 10.81 -2.62 27.12
C GLU A 33 10.02 -2.24 28.37
N LYS A 34 10.58 -2.53 29.56
CA LYS A 34 9.98 -2.14 30.85
C LYS A 34 9.85 -0.63 30.98
N LEU A 35 10.89 0.10 30.59
CA LEU A 35 10.92 1.56 30.64
C LEU A 35 9.85 2.18 29.74
N THR A 36 9.71 1.66 28.52
CA THR A 36 8.69 2.10 27.55
C THR A 36 7.28 1.80 28.06
N GLY A 37 7.08 0.67 28.74
CA GLY A 37 5.81 0.31 29.35
C GLY A 37 5.42 1.13 30.59
N ASN A 38 6.36 1.83 31.22
CA ASN A 38 6.14 2.53 32.49
C ASN A 38 6.67 3.98 32.50
N LEU A 39 6.38 4.73 31.44
CA LEU A 39 6.75 6.15 31.34
C LEU A 39 6.14 7.01 32.47
N THR A 40 5.01 6.62 33.04
CA THR A 40 4.35 7.37 34.13
C THR A 40 5.15 7.39 35.42
N ALA A 41 6.11 6.48 35.61
CA ALA A 41 6.99 6.46 36.77
C ALA A 41 8.02 7.60 36.80
N TYR A 42 8.17 8.34 35.70
CA TYR A 42 9.18 9.39 35.54
C TYR A 42 8.52 10.75 35.27
N ASP A 43 9.06 11.80 35.88
CA ASP A 43 8.72 13.17 35.51
C ASP A 43 9.38 13.55 34.17
N THR A 44 8.99 14.70 33.61
CA THR A 44 9.51 15.14 32.30
C THR A 44 11.03 15.31 32.30
N PRO A 45 11.66 16.00 33.27
CA PRO A 45 13.11 16.12 33.31
C PRO A 45 13.83 14.77 33.34
N ALA A 46 13.33 13.79 34.11
CA ALA A 46 13.90 12.45 34.11
C ALA A 46 13.76 11.76 32.75
N LYS A 47 12.59 11.88 32.08
CA LYS A 47 12.39 11.34 30.73
C LYS A 47 13.34 11.95 29.71
N HIS A 48 13.55 13.26 29.75
CA HIS A 48 14.48 13.95 28.86
C HIS A 48 15.93 13.53 29.13
N SER A 49 16.32 13.36 30.40
CA SER A 49 17.64 12.84 30.77
C SER A 49 17.86 11.41 30.28
N ILE A 50 16.84 10.55 30.37
CA ILE A 50 16.87 9.19 29.81
C ILE A 50 17.04 9.28 28.29
N ALA A 51 16.28 10.13 27.61
CA ALA A 51 16.39 10.28 26.16
C ALA A 51 17.81 10.69 25.71
N LEU A 52 18.46 11.61 26.42
CA LEU A 52 19.86 11.99 26.16
C LEU A 52 20.82 10.80 26.34
N GLN A 53 20.64 10.02 27.41
CA GLN A 53 21.37 8.77 27.60
C GLN A 53 21.15 7.80 26.44
N LEU A 54 19.92 7.67 25.94
CA LEU A 54 19.59 6.76 24.85
C LEU A 54 20.13 7.23 23.49
N PHE A 55 20.18 8.54 23.22
CA PHE A 55 20.90 9.08 22.06
C PHE A 55 22.40 8.72 22.12
N SER A 56 23.02 8.88 23.29
CA SER A 56 24.43 8.51 23.49
C SER A 56 24.64 7.00 23.32
N LEU A 57 23.78 6.18 23.93
CA LEU A 57 23.80 4.73 23.76
C LEU A 57 23.69 4.36 22.28
N ALA A 58 22.70 4.93 21.58
CA ALA A 58 22.43 4.65 20.18
C ALA A 58 23.67 4.86 19.31
N ALA A 59 24.44 5.94 19.51
CA ALA A 59 25.66 6.24 18.75
C ALA A 59 26.82 5.25 18.98
N ASN A 60 26.78 4.50 20.08
CA ASN A 60 27.83 3.56 20.47
C ASN A 60 27.43 2.08 20.26
N VAL A 61 26.23 1.82 19.75
CA VAL A 61 25.81 0.46 19.39
C VAL A 61 26.63 -0.03 18.21
N ASP A 62 27.25 -1.21 18.35
CA ASP A 62 27.86 -1.92 17.23
C ASP A 62 26.77 -2.58 16.38
N LEU A 63 26.45 -2.00 15.23
CA LEU A 63 25.38 -2.51 14.36
C LEU A 63 25.67 -3.89 13.75
N ALA A 64 26.91 -4.40 13.81
CA ALA A 64 27.24 -5.75 13.39
C ALA A 64 26.73 -6.82 14.40
N ASP A 65 26.41 -6.45 15.64
CA ASP A 65 25.76 -7.36 16.60
C ASP A 65 24.34 -7.69 16.13
N LYS A 66 24.00 -8.99 16.10
CA LYS A 66 22.68 -9.51 15.72
C LYS A 66 21.51 -8.90 16.51
N LYS A 67 21.76 -8.36 17.70
CA LYS A 67 20.77 -7.71 18.57
C LYS A 67 20.79 -6.18 18.51
N ALA A 68 21.77 -5.58 17.84
CA ALA A 68 21.89 -4.13 17.75
C ALA A 68 20.66 -3.47 17.12
N SER A 69 20.16 -4.05 16.03
CA SER A 69 18.93 -3.59 15.37
C SER A 69 17.72 -3.61 16.32
N GLN A 70 17.63 -4.62 17.19
CA GLN A 70 16.59 -4.71 18.21
C GLN A 70 16.73 -3.59 19.26
N VAL A 71 17.97 -3.25 19.66
CA VAL A 71 18.23 -2.19 20.63
C VAL A 71 17.85 -0.83 20.05
N ILE A 72 18.29 -0.53 18.82
CA ILE A 72 17.92 0.69 18.08
C ILE A 72 16.39 0.80 17.94
N THR A 73 15.72 -0.31 17.58
CA THR A 73 14.25 -0.37 17.49
C THR A 73 13.59 -0.09 18.85
N ALA A 74 14.09 -0.69 19.94
CA ALA A 74 13.54 -0.48 21.28
C ALA A 74 13.70 0.97 21.76
N ILE A 75 14.85 1.61 21.47
CA ILE A 75 15.06 3.04 21.75
C ILE A 75 14.07 3.90 20.94
N GLY A 76 13.91 3.61 19.65
CA GLY A 76 12.97 4.34 18.82
C GLY A 76 11.51 4.21 19.29
N LYS A 77 11.09 3.03 19.75
CA LYS A 77 9.79 2.81 20.39
C LYS A 77 9.62 3.66 21.65
N TYR A 78 10.67 3.78 22.47
CA TYR A 78 10.66 4.69 23.62
C TYR A 78 10.49 6.15 23.17
N PHE A 79 11.21 6.60 22.14
CA PHE A 79 11.09 7.98 21.62
C PHE A 79 9.71 8.29 21.05
N LEU A 80 9.14 7.40 20.25
CA LEU A 80 7.78 7.58 19.73
C LEU A 80 6.76 7.65 20.86
N LYS A 81 6.86 6.76 21.86
CA LYS A 81 5.94 6.79 23.00
C LYS A 81 6.10 8.06 23.84
N LEU A 82 7.33 8.51 24.05
CA LEU A 82 7.64 9.74 24.77
C LEU A 82 7.13 10.99 24.01
N SER A 83 7.13 10.95 22.69
CA SER A 83 6.68 12.04 21.80
C SER A 83 5.16 12.16 21.65
N GLU A 84 4.37 11.37 22.40
CA GLU A 84 2.93 11.62 22.56
C GLU A 84 2.65 12.94 23.32
N SER A 85 3.65 13.45 24.07
CA SER A 85 3.62 14.76 24.71
C SER A 85 4.29 15.82 23.84
N ALA A 86 3.64 16.96 23.64
CA ALA A 86 4.15 18.09 22.84
C ALA A 86 5.56 18.53 23.25
N MET A 87 5.76 18.77 24.55
CA MET A 87 7.05 19.20 25.11
C MET A 87 8.15 18.16 24.90
N SER A 88 7.79 16.87 24.93
CA SER A 88 8.75 15.80 24.73
C SER A 88 9.05 15.56 23.25
N ALA A 89 8.06 15.70 22.37
CA ALA A 89 8.25 15.66 20.92
C ALA A 89 9.22 16.75 20.47
N GLU A 90 9.01 17.98 20.95
CA GLU A 90 9.89 19.13 20.67
C GLU A 90 11.32 18.88 21.17
N PHE A 91 11.48 18.41 22.41
CA PHE A 91 12.79 18.07 22.96
C PHE A 91 13.52 17.02 22.13
N ILE A 92 12.85 15.91 21.82
CA ILE A 92 13.42 14.78 21.09
C ILE A 92 13.83 15.17 19.66
N ALA A 93 12.97 15.87 18.94
CA ALA A 93 13.24 16.31 17.57
C ALA A 93 14.38 17.34 17.53
N ASN A 94 14.39 18.31 18.45
CA ASN A 94 15.46 19.31 18.53
C ASN A 94 16.81 18.67 18.87
N GLU A 95 16.86 17.73 19.81
CA GLU A 95 18.09 16.99 20.13
C GLU A 95 18.59 16.17 18.93
N TRP A 96 17.67 15.51 18.21
CA TRP A 96 18.01 14.77 17.00
C TRP A 96 18.57 15.68 15.89
N LEU A 97 17.90 16.79 15.60
CA LEU A 97 18.35 17.77 14.59
C LEU A 97 19.70 18.39 14.97
N ASN A 98 19.85 18.84 16.23
CA ASN A 98 21.10 19.43 16.71
C ASN A 98 22.29 18.49 16.56
N ARG A 99 22.08 17.19 16.80
CA ARG A 99 23.11 16.16 16.61
C ARG A 99 23.49 16.01 15.14
N LEU A 100 22.51 15.84 14.25
CA LEU A 100 22.77 15.70 12.81
C LEU A 100 23.44 16.96 12.22
N GLN A 101 23.03 18.15 12.65
CA GLN A 101 23.66 19.40 12.21
C GLN A 101 25.09 19.57 12.72
N SER A 102 25.46 18.93 13.83
CA SER A 102 26.78 19.08 14.43
C SER A 102 27.82 18.08 13.92
N VAL A 103 27.39 17.05 13.20
CA VAL A 103 28.28 16.02 12.63
C VAL A 103 29.13 16.60 11.49
N ASP A 104 30.38 16.15 11.44
CA ASP A 104 31.25 16.23 10.27
C ASP A 104 31.08 14.97 9.41
N TYR A 105 30.33 15.11 8.30
CA TYR A 105 30.03 14.01 7.39
C TYR A 105 31.23 13.57 6.53
N ALA A 106 32.40 14.20 6.66
CA ALA A 106 33.64 13.66 6.10
C ALA A 106 34.27 12.58 6.99
N GLN A 107 33.78 12.40 8.22
CA GLN A 107 34.32 11.43 9.18
C GLN A 107 33.42 10.19 9.27
N HIS A 108 33.94 9.03 8.85
CA HIS A 108 33.20 7.76 8.86
C HIS A 108 32.56 7.44 10.22
N LYS A 109 33.26 7.68 11.33
CA LYS A 109 32.73 7.42 12.69
C LYS A 109 31.51 8.29 13.00
N GLU A 110 31.50 9.54 12.53
CA GLU A 110 30.39 10.45 12.76
C GLU A 110 29.22 10.14 11.82
N CYS A 111 29.48 9.77 10.55
CA CYS A 111 28.48 9.25 9.63
C CYS A 111 27.76 8.01 10.20
N GLN A 112 28.53 7.08 10.78
CA GLN A 112 28.00 5.89 11.43
C GLN A 112 27.08 6.24 12.63
N ALA A 113 27.48 7.21 13.46
CA ALA A 113 26.65 7.69 14.57
C ALA A 113 25.37 8.40 14.06
N ALA A 114 25.48 9.23 13.03
CA ALA A 114 24.35 9.89 12.38
C ALA A 114 23.36 8.86 11.84
N TYR A 115 23.84 7.81 11.16
CA TYR A 115 23.02 6.71 10.68
C TYR A 115 22.24 6.05 11.83
N GLN A 116 22.92 5.73 12.93
CA GLN A 116 22.29 5.14 14.12
C GLN A 116 21.20 6.05 14.73
N TRP A 117 21.40 7.37 14.75
CA TRP A 117 20.38 8.30 15.22
C TRP A 117 19.19 8.43 14.26
N ILE A 118 19.42 8.39 12.95
CA ILE A 118 18.36 8.37 11.94
C ILE A 118 17.50 7.11 12.11
N LEU A 119 18.12 5.95 12.32
CA LEU A 119 17.41 4.68 12.49
C LEU A 119 16.46 4.64 13.70
N LEU A 120 16.65 5.50 14.71
CA LEU A 120 15.72 5.61 15.85
C LEU A 120 14.30 5.97 15.40
N PHE A 121 14.16 6.68 14.28
CA PHE A 121 12.89 7.11 13.73
C PHE A 121 12.45 6.30 12.50
N ASN A 122 13.26 5.36 12.00
CA ASN A 122 12.92 4.41 10.94
C ASN A 122 12.44 3.07 11.52
N GLN A 123 11.25 3.06 12.11
CA GLN A 123 10.67 1.82 12.65
C GLN A 123 10.22 0.90 11.50
N ARG A 124 10.87 -0.27 11.38
CA ARG A 124 10.64 -1.26 10.30
C ARG A 124 9.26 -1.90 10.32
N ASP A 125 8.49 -1.81 11.41
CA ASP A 125 7.21 -2.50 11.56
C ASP A 125 6.03 -1.77 10.90
N GLY A 126 6.22 -0.54 10.41
CA GLY A 126 5.28 0.23 9.56
C GLY A 126 3.87 0.47 10.12
N SER A 127 3.53 -0.16 11.24
CA SER A 127 2.17 -0.40 11.73
C SER A 127 1.76 0.56 12.83
N LYS A 128 2.69 1.34 13.38
CA LYS A 128 2.38 2.40 14.34
C LYS A 128 2.56 3.77 13.71
N ARG A 129 1.45 4.49 13.58
CA ARG A 129 1.42 5.88 13.13
C ARG A 129 2.31 6.74 14.04
N THR A 130 3.12 7.59 13.43
CA THR A 130 3.92 8.60 14.13
C THR A 130 3.03 9.47 15.02
N PRO A 131 3.44 9.77 16.27
CA PRO A 131 2.73 10.69 17.14
C PRO A 131 2.48 12.04 16.45
N HIS A 132 1.26 12.55 16.55
CA HIS A 132 0.85 13.82 15.94
C HIS A 132 1.79 14.98 16.30
N GLU A 133 2.19 15.07 17.57
CA GLU A 133 3.07 16.14 18.05
C GLU A 133 4.47 16.07 17.41
N LEU A 134 4.98 14.87 17.15
CA LEU A 134 6.27 14.70 16.49
C LEU A 134 6.22 15.11 15.02
N VAL A 135 5.13 14.74 14.31
CA VAL A 135 4.89 15.19 12.94
C VAL A 135 4.84 16.71 12.87
N ARG A 136 4.10 17.35 13.79
CA ARG A 136 4.02 18.82 13.84
C ARG A 136 5.39 19.47 13.98
N VAL A 137 6.27 18.93 14.82
CA VAL A 137 7.63 19.50 15.02
C VAL A 137 8.49 19.31 13.77
N PHE A 138 8.42 18.16 13.09
CA PHE A 138 9.12 17.96 11.82
C PHE A 138 8.61 18.90 10.72
N GLU A 139 7.30 19.08 10.60
CA GLU A 139 6.69 20.03 9.67
C GLU A 139 7.12 21.49 9.96
N GLN A 140 7.40 21.84 11.22
CA GLN A 140 7.92 23.16 11.60
C GLN A 140 9.44 23.31 11.41
N SER A 141 10.18 22.21 11.26
CA SER A 141 11.65 22.20 11.25
C SER A 141 12.26 22.11 9.84
N GLN A 142 11.51 22.51 8.81
CA GLN A 142 11.90 22.39 7.38
C GLN A 142 13.28 22.94 7.07
N ASP A 143 13.57 24.15 7.54
CA ASP A 143 14.85 24.82 7.27
C ASP A 143 16.02 24.09 7.92
N ALA A 144 15.83 23.58 9.15
CA ALA A 144 16.83 22.82 9.86
C ALA A 144 17.14 21.49 9.14
N LEU A 145 16.11 20.82 8.65
CA LEU A 145 16.19 19.58 7.87
C LEU A 145 16.86 19.80 6.51
N ALA A 146 16.53 20.90 5.82
CA ALA A 146 17.21 21.30 4.59
C ALA A 146 18.71 21.57 4.83
N GLY A 147 19.06 22.18 5.97
CA GLY A 147 20.45 22.34 6.39
C GLY A 147 21.16 21.00 6.58
N VAL A 148 20.52 20.01 7.21
CA VAL A 148 21.08 18.65 7.36
C VAL A 148 21.26 18.00 6.00
N TYR A 149 20.26 18.07 5.11
CA TYR A 149 20.34 17.55 3.75
C TYR A 149 21.55 18.14 3.00
N GLN A 150 21.71 19.46 3.00
CA GLN A 150 22.82 20.12 2.32
C GLN A 150 24.18 19.64 2.83
N LYS A 151 24.34 19.47 4.15
CA LYS A 151 25.60 18.96 4.73
C LYS A 151 25.85 17.51 4.33
N LEU A 152 24.83 16.66 4.40
CA LEU A 152 24.91 15.27 3.96
C LEU A 152 25.35 15.21 2.50
N THR A 153 24.64 15.89 1.60
CA THR A 153 24.88 15.88 0.16
C THR A 153 26.25 16.44 -0.24
N ALA A 154 26.82 17.36 0.54
CA ALA A 154 28.14 17.94 0.29
C ALA A 154 29.31 16.99 0.61
N SER A 155 29.14 16.13 1.61
CA SER A 155 30.15 15.14 2.02
C SER A 155 29.85 13.72 1.53
N TYR A 156 28.73 13.56 0.84
CA TYR A 156 28.22 12.30 0.36
C TYR A 156 29.12 11.67 -0.72
N SER A 157 29.76 10.56 -0.38
CA SER A 157 30.47 9.68 -1.32
C SER A 157 29.72 8.35 -1.45
N VAL A 158 29.56 7.88 -2.69
CA VAL A 158 28.99 6.56 -2.99
C VAL A 158 29.89 5.42 -2.48
N ASP A 159 31.20 5.70 -2.37
CA ASP A 159 32.24 4.74 -1.99
C ASP A 159 32.44 4.65 -0.47
N ASP A 160 31.88 5.58 0.31
CA ASP A 160 31.93 5.51 1.77
C ASP A 160 31.00 4.41 2.28
N LEU A 161 31.46 3.61 3.23
CA LEU A 161 30.68 2.49 3.75
C LEU A 161 29.96 2.88 5.05
N ILE A 162 28.73 2.41 5.21
CA ILE A 162 28.00 2.41 6.49
C ILE A 162 27.85 0.95 6.93
N ILE A 163 27.97 0.65 8.21
CA ILE A 163 27.81 -0.72 8.71
C ILE A 163 26.42 -0.88 9.31
N ASP A 164 25.71 -1.93 8.89
CA ASP A 164 24.48 -2.38 9.51
C ASP A 164 24.50 -3.89 9.82
N ASN A 165 23.36 -4.44 10.24
CA ASN A 165 23.25 -5.85 10.61
C ASN A 165 23.39 -6.82 9.43
N SER A 166 23.41 -6.30 8.20
CA SER A 166 23.60 -7.03 6.95
C SER A 166 25.03 -6.88 6.42
N GLY A 167 25.86 -6.06 7.06
CA GLY A 167 27.27 -5.83 6.71
C GLY A 167 27.55 -4.41 6.24
N SER A 168 28.56 -4.25 5.39
CA SER A 168 28.91 -2.96 4.80
C SER A 168 27.89 -2.59 3.71
N GLN A 169 27.27 -1.45 3.88
CA GLN A 169 26.34 -0.82 2.95
C GLN A 169 27.01 0.35 2.23
N PRO A 170 26.61 0.66 0.98
CA PRO A 170 27.03 1.87 0.30
C PRO A 170 26.59 3.14 1.04
N GLY A 171 27.32 4.24 0.85
CA GLY A 171 27.10 5.50 1.56
C GLY A 171 25.72 6.11 1.31
N TYR A 172 25.08 5.76 0.19
CA TYR A 172 23.71 6.15 -0.15
C TYR A 172 22.66 5.71 0.85
N TYR A 173 22.92 4.67 1.64
CA TYR A 173 22.02 4.23 2.71
C TYR A 173 21.83 5.29 3.79
N LEU A 174 22.84 6.11 4.08
CA LEU A 174 22.70 7.20 5.06
C LEU A 174 21.69 8.24 4.56
N MET A 175 21.83 8.66 3.31
CA MET A 175 20.92 9.62 2.68
C MET A 175 19.52 9.02 2.54
N GLU A 176 19.41 7.78 2.08
CA GLU A 176 18.14 7.08 1.92
C GLU A 176 17.42 6.96 3.27
N ALA A 177 18.13 6.57 4.33
CA ALA A 177 17.57 6.49 5.67
C ALA A 177 17.13 7.86 6.18
N PHE A 178 17.90 8.93 5.94
CA PHE A 178 17.56 10.29 6.33
C PHE A 178 16.26 10.76 5.66
N LEU A 179 16.19 10.65 4.32
CA LEU A 179 14.98 11.01 3.58
C LEU A 179 13.82 10.13 4.07
N THR A 180 13.99 8.81 4.12
CA THR A 180 12.95 7.89 4.59
C THR A 180 12.39 8.28 5.97
N THR A 181 13.27 8.59 6.93
CA THR A 181 12.86 9.07 8.27
C THR A 181 12.03 10.32 8.15
N TYR A 182 12.60 11.33 7.51
CA TYR A 182 11.99 12.64 7.47
C TYR A 182 10.60 12.60 6.84
N PHE A 183 10.45 11.84 5.75
CA PHE A 183 9.19 11.81 5.00
C PHE A 183 8.15 10.83 5.54
N TYR A 184 8.56 9.78 6.24
CA TYR A 184 7.62 8.93 6.98
C TYR A 184 6.85 9.76 8.03
N HIS A 185 7.49 10.80 8.57
CA HIS A 185 6.93 11.67 9.60
C HIS A 185 6.31 12.98 9.06
N SER A 186 6.09 13.11 7.75
CA SER A 186 5.44 14.28 7.12
C SER A 186 4.14 13.90 6.41
N HIS A 187 3.11 14.75 6.50
CA HIS A 187 1.88 14.57 5.71
C HIS A 187 2.01 15.11 4.28
N THR A 188 2.95 16.02 4.03
CA THR A 188 3.14 16.69 2.73
C THR A 188 4.49 16.38 2.09
N CYS A 189 4.48 16.30 0.75
CA CYS A 189 5.70 16.28 -0.06
C CYS A 189 6.04 17.73 -0.47
N HIS A 190 7.12 18.29 0.07
CA HIS A 190 7.59 19.64 -0.28
C HIS A 190 8.37 19.60 -1.60
N SER A 191 8.29 20.65 -2.42
CA SER A 191 8.95 20.68 -3.74
C SER A 191 10.47 20.49 -3.68
N ALA A 192 11.12 20.93 -2.60
CA ALA A 192 12.55 20.67 -2.37
C ALA A 192 12.87 19.17 -2.34
N TYR A 193 11.96 18.34 -1.87
CA TYR A 193 12.16 16.89 -1.83
C TYR A 193 12.21 16.27 -3.22
N GLU A 194 11.38 16.75 -4.13
CA GLU A 194 11.37 16.31 -5.52
C GLU A 194 12.78 16.48 -6.08
N THR A 195 13.34 17.69 -5.96
CA THR A 195 14.71 18.00 -6.38
C THR A 195 15.74 17.14 -5.67
N TRP A 196 15.63 16.96 -4.35
CA TRP A 196 16.60 16.18 -3.57
C TRP A 196 16.67 14.73 -4.01
N VAL A 197 15.52 14.09 -4.27
CA VAL A 197 15.50 12.70 -4.73
C VAL A 197 16.10 12.60 -6.13
N LEU A 198 15.75 13.52 -7.03
CA LEU A 198 16.30 13.53 -8.39
C LEU A 198 17.83 13.69 -8.37
N GLU A 199 18.36 14.62 -7.57
CA GLU A 199 19.81 14.82 -7.41
C GLU A 199 20.51 13.56 -6.86
N CYS A 200 19.87 12.84 -5.93
CA CYS A 200 20.42 11.59 -5.38
C CYS A 200 20.42 10.46 -6.43
N VAL A 201 19.35 10.30 -7.21
CA VAL A 201 19.26 9.29 -8.26
C VAL A 201 20.28 9.56 -9.38
N GLU A 202 20.49 10.82 -9.75
CA GLU A 202 21.51 11.21 -10.74
C GLU A 202 22.94 10.88 -10.29
N LYS A 203 23.20 10.95 -8.98
CA LYS A 203 24.50 10.58 -8.39
C LYS A 203 24.70 9.07 -8.31
N ASP A 204 23.66 8.34 -7.90
CA ASP A 204 23.68 6.87 -7.81
C ASP A 204 22.29 6.31 -8.13
N MET A 205 22.20 5.56 -9.22
CA MET A 205 20.94 4.98 -9.69
C MET A 205 20.38 3.90 -8.75
N ARG A 206 21.19 3.38 -7.84
CA ARG A 206 20.76 2.43 -6.81
C ARG A 206 20.02 3.12 -5.66
N PHE A 207 20.04 4.45 -5.63
CA PHE A 207 19.39 5.24 -4.59
C PHE A 207 17.88 5.03 -4.57
N GLY A 208 17.35 4.84 -3.37
CA GLY A 208 15.95 4.97 -3.05
C GLY A 208 15.17 3.65 -3.05
N ASN A 209 13.96 3.73 -2.52
CA ASN A 209 13.11 2.58 -2.23
C ASN A 209 11.62 2.90 -2.47
N GLY A 210 10.75 1.90 -2.32
CA GLY A 210 9.31 2.06 -2.52
C GLY A 210 8.64 3.07 -1.56
N LEU A 211 9.20 3.29 -0.36
CA LEU A 211 8.66 4.28 0.58
C LEU A 211 8.95 5.71 0.10
N ILE A 212 10.16 5.98 -0.41
CA ILE A 212 10.48 7.26 -1.05
C ILE A 212 9.55 7.53 -2.24
N LEU A 213 9.31 6.51 -3.07
CA LEU A 213 8.38 6.63 -4.19
C LEU A 213 6.94 6.92 -3.72
N ALA A 214 6.46 6.22 -2.69
CA ALA A 214 5.14 6.44 -2.11
C ALA A 214 4.95 7.86 -1.56
N VAL A 215 6.02 8.48 -1.03
CA VAL A 215 5.99 9.88 -0.61
C VAL A 215 5.97 10.81 -1.84
N LEU A 216 6.79 10.55 -2.86
CA LEU A 216 6.83 11.37 -4.08
C LEU A 216 5.46 11.45 -4.75
N ARG A 217 4.64 10.40 -4.69
CA ARG A 217 3.25 10.41 -5.19
C ARG A 217 2.34 11.45 -4.56
N ARG A 218 2.67 11.91 -3.35
CA ARG A 218 1.94 12.99 -2.67
C ARG A 218 2.24 14.37 -3.28
N SER A 219 3.25 14.47 -4.14
CA SER A 219 3.55 15.69 -4.88
C SER A 219 2.49 15.98 -5.94
N GLY A 220 2.14 17.26 -6.10
CA GLY A 220 1.33 17.73 -7.24
C GLY A 220 2.04 17.60 -8.60
N ASN A 221 3.37 17.50 -8.60
CA ASN A 221 4.23 17.35 -9.78
C ASN A 221 4.63 15.89 -10.04
N TYR A 222 4.07 14.93 -9.29
CA TYR A 222 4.44 13.51 -9.42
C TYR A 222 4.47 13.00 -10.87
N PRO A 223 3.52 13.35 -11.77
CA PRO A 223 3.57 12.86 -13.14
C PRO A 223 4.84 13.24 -13.91
N GLU A 224 5.36 14.45 -13.68
CA GLU A 224 6.59 14.93 -14.30
C GLU A 224 7.82 14.27 -13.68
N ILE A 225 7.84 14.11 -12.36
CA ILE A 225 8.92 13.43 -11.62
C ILE A 225 9.02 11.96 -12.03
N ALA A 226 7.89 11.25 -12.08
CA ALA A 226 7.85 9.85 -12.50
C ALA A 226 8.34 9.72 -13.95
N ALA A 227 7.91 10.60 -14.85
CA ALA A 227 8.38 10.61 -16.24
C ALA A 227 9.87 10.92 -16.36
N TYR A 228 10.41 11.79 -15.52
CA TYR A 228 11.83 12.08 -15.44
C TYR A 228 12.63 10.86 -14.98
N LEU A 229 12.23 10.24 -13.87
CA LEU A 229 12.87 9.05 -13.33
C LEU A 229 12.85 7.89 -14.33
N ILE A 230 11.70 7.63 -14.97
CA ILE A 230 11.58 6.63 -16.03
C ILE A 230 12.64 6.88 -17.11
N ASP A 231 12.75 8.10 -17.61
CA ASP A 231 13.72 8.45 -18.67
C ASP A 231 15.18 8.28 -18.23
N VAL A 232 15.52 8.71 -17.01
CA VAL A 232 16.86 8.52 -16.44
C VAL A 232 17.19 7.03 -16.36
N PHE A 233 16.30 6.22 -15.79
CA PHE A 233 16.53 4.79 -15.61
C PHE A 233 16.59 4.03 -16.94
N ILE A 234 15.68 4.32 -17.88
CA ILE A 234 15.71 3.69 -19.20
C ILE A 234 16.97 4.05 -19.96
N ARG A 235 17.45 5.30 -19.88
CA ARG A 235 18.65 5.72 -20.62
C ARG A 235 19.92 5.05 -20.14
N ALA A 236 20.04 4.85 -18.83
CA ALA A 236 21.24 4.27 -18.26
C ALA A 236 21.24 2.74 -18.22
N THR A 237 20.10 2.08 -18.47
CA THR A 237 19.99 0.61 -18.52
C THR A 237 20.68 -0.08 -17.34
N PRO A 238 20.29 0.24 -16.08
CA PRO A 238 20.98 -0.28 -14.91
C PRO A 238 20.90 -1.80 -14.84
N ASP A 239 21.95 -2.43 -14.29
CA ASP A 239 22.00 -3.87 -14.06
C ASP A 239 20.84 -4.32 -13.14
N ASP A 240 20.29 -5.50 -13.44
CA ASP A 240 19.12 -6.07 -12.77
C ASP A 240 19.42 -6.44 -11.30
N ASN A 241 20.69 -6.49 -10.89
CA ASN A 241 21.10 -6.94 -9.56
C ASN A 241 20.78 -5.97 -8.42
N HIS A 242 20.65 -4.65 -8.65
CA HIS A 242 20.39 -3.65 -7.59
C HIS A 242 19.73 -2.37 -8.12
N PRO A 243 18.43 -2.39 -8.48
CA PRO A 243 17.86 -1.30 -9.26
C PRO A 243 17.30 -0.14 -8.40
N GLY A 244 17.48 -0.14 -7.06
CA GLY A 244 16.97 0.94 -6.19
C GLY A 244 15.44 1.10 -6.31
N MET A 245 14.96 2.33 -6.52
CA MET A 245 13.53 2.61 -6.70
C MET A 245 12.98 2.32 -8.11
N VAL A 246 13.82 1.87 -9.06
CA VAL A 246 13.42 1.49 -10.43
C VAL A 246 12.28 0.48 -10.39
N TRP A 247 12.48 -0.66 -9.73
CA TRP A 247 11.50 -1.74 -9.72
C TRP A 247 10.15 -1.29 -9.17
N PRO A 248 10.06 -0.65 -7.98
CA PRO A 248 8.77 -0.16 -7.50
C PRO A 248 8.18 0.92 -8.43
N LEU A 249 8.99 1.80 -9.02
CA LEU A 249 8.51 2.80 -9.99
C LEU A 249 7.84 2.14 -11.21
N PHE A 250 8.49 1.14 -11.80
CA PHE A 250 7.99 0.47 -12.99
C PHE A 250 6.81 -0.45 -12.69
N ASN A 251 6.93 -1.29 -11.65
CA ASN A 251 5.89 -2.23 -11.27
C ASN A 251 4.60 -1.51 -10.85
N GLU A 252 4.71 -0.47 -10.03
CA GLU A 252 3.53 0.22 -9.56
C GLU A 252 2.89 1.13 -10.62
N LEU A 253 3.62 1.58 -11.65
CA LEU A 253 3.05 2.46 -12.67
C LEU A 253 1.89 1.80 -13.43
N LEU A 254 2.02 0.52 -13.77
CA LEU A 254 1.03 -0.21 -14.58
C LEU A 254 0.22 -1.24 -13.80
N ASN A 255 0.69 -1.68 -12.63
CA ASN A 255 0.07 -2.78 -11.89
C ASN A 255 -0.50 -2.40 -10.51
N ASP A 256 -0.36 -1.14 -10.10
CA ASP A 256 -0.94 -0.67 -8.84
C ASP A 256 -2.44 -0.40 -9.01
N GLU A 257 -3.28 -1.13 -8.27
CA GLU A 257 -4.74 -0.98 -8.29
C GLU A 257 -5.18 0.41 -7.83
N ASP A 258 -4.36 1.09 -7.01
CA ASP A 258 -4.63 2.43 -6.50
C ASP A 258 -4.14 3.54 -7.46
N MET A 259 -3.43 3.22 -8.55
CA MET A 259 -2.97 4.21 -9.54
C MET A 259 -4.15 4.72 -10.39
N PRO A 260 -4.59 5.98 -10.25
CA PRO A 260 -5.74 6.46 -11.01
C PRO A 260 -5.37 6.60 -12.49
N GLU A 261 -6.25 6.17 -13.40
CA GLU A 261 -6.05 6.30 -14.86
C GLU A 261 -5.72 7.75 -15.28
N ARG A 262 -6.26 8.75 -14.57
CA ARG A 262 -5.94 10.16 -14.78
C ARG A 262 -4.45 10.46 -14.52
N MET A 263 -3.87 9.90 -13.47
CA MET A 263 -2.46 10.09 -13.12
C MET A 263 -1.57 9.37 -14.13
N LEU A 264 -1.87 8.10 -14.46
CA LEU A 264 -1.14 7.36 -15.49
C LEU A 264 -1.17 8.10 -16.83
N LYS A 265 -2.32 8.63 -17.25
CA LYS A 265 -2.45 9.45 -18.45
C LYS A 265 -1.50 10.66 -18.44
N GLN A 266 -1.35 11.34 -17.29
CA GLN A 266 -0.44 12.47 -17.15
C GLN A 266 1.02 12.00 -17.25
N VAL A 267 1.40 10.93 -16.57
CA VAL A 267 2.77 10.35 -16.67
C VAL A 267 3.08 10.01 -18.13
N VAL A 268 2.19 9.29 -18.81
CA VAL A 268 2.37 8.91 -20.23
C VAL A 268 2.53 10.13 -21.12
N ALA A 269 1.79 11.22 -20.86
CA ALA A 269 1.94 12.47 -21.63
C ALA A 269 3.32 13.12 -21.47
N HIS A 270 3.96 12.99 -20.30
CA HIS A 270 5.32 13.48 -20.05
C HIS A 270 6.41 12.53 -20.58
N VAL A 271 6.16 11.21 -20.58
CA VAL A 271 7.10 10.20 -21.10
C VAL A 271 7.12 10.15 -22.63
N GLU A 272 5.97 10.34 -23.29
CA GLU A 272 5.81 10.28 -24.76
C GLU A 272 6.87 11.05 -25.56
N PRO A 273 7.15 12.36 -25.30
CA PRO A 273 8.18 13.08 -26.06
C PRO A 273 9.58 12.49 -25.88
N LYS A 274 9.86 11.83 -24.75
CA LYS A 274 11.16 11.26 -24.41
C LYS A 274 11.41 9.93 -25.12
N ILE A 275 10.36 9.11 -25.35
CA ILE A 275 10.45 7.81 -26.05
C ILE A 275 11.08 7.94 -27.44
N SER A 276 10.82 9.06 -28.14
CA SER A 276 11.40 9.33 -29.46
C SER A 276 12.94 9.42 -29.47
N GLN A 277 13.53 9.70 -28.31
CA GLN A 277 14.97 9.86 -28.12
C GLN A 277 15.64 8.57 -27.60
N TRP A 278 14.85 7.55 -27.28
CA TRP A 278 15.35 6.27 -26.80
C TRP A 278 15.83 5.40 -27.96
N SER A 279 16.97 4.74 -27.77
CA SER A 279 17.45 3.73 -28.71
C SER A 279 16.53 2.50 -28.71
N VAL A 280 16.68 1.64 -29.72
CA VAL A 280 15.93 0.38 -29.82
C VAL A 280 16.17 -0.49 -28.58
N LEU A 281 17.41 -0.58 -28.09
CA LEU A 281 17.75 -1.32 -26.87
C LEU A 281 17.08 -0.74 -25.62
N GLN A 282 17.02 0.59 -25.52
CA GLN A 282 16.35 1.28 -24.40
C GLN A 282 14.84 1.08 -24.44
N LYS A 283 14.22 1.09 -25.62
CA LYS A 283 12.79 0.75 -25.78
C LYS A 283 12.52 -0.70 -25.39
N ASP A 284 13.37 -1.64 -25.80
CA ASP A 284 13.20 -3.06 -25.42
C ASP A 284 13.35 -3.26 -23.91
N TYR A 285 14.35 -2.63 -23.29
CA TYR A 285 14.51 -2.60 -21.84
C TYR A 285 13.30 -1.95 -21.14
N ALA A 286 12.76 -0.86 -21.69
CA ALA A 286 11.56 -0.23 -21.15
C ALA A 286 10.34 -1.16 -21.19
N VAL A 287 10.15 -1.89 -22.29
CA VAL A 287 9.08 -2.90 -22.38
C VAL A 287 9.28 -3.99 -21.33
N ARG A 288 10.51 -4.49 -21.20
CA ARG A 288 10.87 -5.52 -20.22
C ARG A 288 10.54 -5.06 -18.80
N CYS A 289 10.93 -3.85 -18.41
CA CYS A 289 10.71 -3.35 -17.04
C CYS A 289 9.25 -2.98 -16.78
N LEU A 290 8.61 -2.21 -17.67
CA LEU A 290 7.25 -1.70 -17.46
C LEU A 290 6.20 -2.81 -17.49
N PHE A 291 6.27 -3.69 -18.48
CA PHE A 291 5.25 -4.72 -18.68
C PHE A 291 5.63 -6.05 -18.04
N SER A 292 6.92 -6.30 -17.82
CA SER A 292 7.42 -7.47 -17.08
C SER A 292 6.67 -8.76 -17.44
N ILE A 293 6.53 -9.03 -18.75
CA ILE A 293 5.71 -10.13 -19.30
C ILE A 293 6.16 -11.48 -18.72
N ASP A 294 7.47 -11.66 -18.51
CA ASP A 294 8.03 -12.88 -17.93
C ASP A 294 7.59 -13.10 -16.47
N TRP A 295 7.32 -12.02 -15.74
CA TRP A 295 6.92 -12.09 -14.33
C TRP A 295 5.41 -12.14 -14.15
N HIS A 296 4.66 -11.27 -14.84
CA HIS A 296 3.20 -11.21 -14.73
C HIS A 296 2.48 -12.24 -15.62
N GLY A 297 3.16 -12.74 -16.64
CA GLY A 297 2.57 -13.57 -17.69
C GLY A 297 1.80 -12.76 -18.74
N PRO A 298 1.67 -13.30 -19.96
CA PRO A 298 1.02 -12.62 -21.09
C PRO A 298 -0.46 -12.30 -20.85
N GLU A 299 -1.19 -13.16 -20.12
CA GLU A 299 -2.61 -12.96 -19.83
C GLU A 299 -2.84 -11.72 -18.94
N SER A 300 -2.01 -11.52 -17.92
CA SER A 300 -2.12 -10.37 -17.02
C SER A 300 -1.85 -9.07 -17.77
N VAL A 301 -0.77 -9.03 -18.57
CA VAL A 301 -0.42 -7.87 -19.38
C VAL A 301 -1.51 -7.56 -20.41
N ALA A 302 -2.08 -8.58 -21.06
CA ALA A 302 -3.20 -8.40 -21.98
C ALA A 302 -4.42 -7.77 -21.29
N LYS A 303 -4.74 -8.17 -20.05
CA LYS A 303 -5.83 -7.56 -19.26
C LYS A 303 -5.54 -6.10 -18.94
N SER A 304 -4.32 -5.76 -18.49
CA SER A 304 -3.92 -4.37 -18.22
C SER A 304 -4.01 -3.49 -19.46
N LEU A 305 -3.60 -4.02 -20.62
CA LEU A 305 -3.73 -3.34 -21.91
C LEU A 305 -5.19 -3.13 -22.35
N ALA A 306 -6.14 -3.97 -21.90
CA ALA A 306 -7.56 -3.85 -22.26
C ALA A 306 -8.27 -2.81 -21.39
N ARG A 307 -7.91 -2.79 -20.10
CA ARG A 307 -8.51 -1.94 -19.06
C ARG A 307 -8.09 -0.48 -19.16
N SER A 308 -6.81 -0.21 -19.48
CA SER A 308 -6.26 1.15 -19.47
C SER A 308 -5.86 1.61 -20.87
N LYS A 309 -6.52 2.69 -21.33
CA LYS A 309 -6.16 3.36 -22.59
C LYS A 309 -4.76 3.96 -22.52
N SER A 310 -4.34 4.43 -21.35
CA SER A 310 -3.00 5.00 -21.14
C SER A 310 -1.92 3.91 -21.20
N THR A 311 -2.17 2.74 -20.61
CA THR A 311 -1.30 1.56 -20.76
C THR A 311 -1.21 1.11 -22.21
N THR A 312 -2.34 1.00 -22.93
CA THR A 312 -2.33 0.67 -24.36
C THR A 312 -1.56 1.71 -25.18
N LYS A 313 -1.73 3.00 -24.88
CA LYS A 313 -1.03 4.08 -25.57
C LYS A 313 0.47 3.97 -25.36
N LEU A 314 0.91 3.80 -24.11
CA LEU A 314 2.33 3.63 -23.78
C LEU A 314 2.93 2.42 -24.49
N ALA A 315 2.24 1.28 -24.48
CA ALA A 315 2.67 0.07 -25.19
C ALA A 315 2.87 0.34 -26.69
N LYS A 316 1.90 0.98 -27.35
CA LYS A 316 1.98 1.35 -28.77
C LYS A 316 3.15 2.28 -29.07
N LEU A 317 3.43 3.25 -28.19
CA LEU A 317 4.57 4.17 -28.36
C LEU A 317 5.91 3.44 -28.27
N LEU A 318 6.03 2.44 -27.38
CA LEU A 318 7.27 1.70 -27.17
C LEU A 318 7.58 0.70 -28.28
N VAL A 319 6.55 0.06 -28.85
CA VAL A 319 6.73 -0.90 -29.96
C VAL A 319 6.87 -0.21 -31.33
N ALA A 320 6.53 1.09 -31.43
CA ALA A 320 6.62 1.82 -32.68
C ALA A 320 8.09 1.95 -33.15
N ASP A 321 8.32 1.52 -34.39
CA ASP A 321 9.60 1.62 -35.12
C ASP A 321 10.79 1.00 -34.37
N ALA A 322 10.56 -0.06 -33.60
CA ALA A 322 11.59 -0.76 -32.83
C ALA A 322 11.40 -2.29 -32.88
N ASP A 323 12.49 -3.04 -32.76
CA ASP A 323 12.48 -4.52 -32.70
C ASP A 323 13.31 -4.97 -31.50
N GLY A 324 12.91 -6.07 -30.87
CA GLY A 324 13.47 -6.55 -29.61
C GLY A 324 12.67 -7.75 -29.10
N GLU A 325 13.25 -8.54 -28.19
CA GLU A 325 12.56 -9.72 -27.68
C GLU A 325 11.31 -9.34 -26.89
N SER A 326 11.44 -8.37 -25.99
CA SER A 326 10.34 -7.89 -25.16
C SER A 326 9.32 -7.11 -25.99
N ILE A 327 9.80 -6.30 -26.96
CA ILE A 327 8.96 -5.60 -27.92
C ILE A 327 8.10 -6.57 -28.74
N ARG A 328 8.68 -7.65 -29.28
CA ARG A 328 7.91 -8.64 -30.05
C ARG A 328 6.84 -9.33 -29.22
N ALA A 329 7.16 -9.67 -27.96
CA ALA A 329 6.18 -10.23 -27.04
C ALA A 329 5.02 -9.26 -26.79
N LEU A 330 5.31 -7.97 -26.56
CA LEU A 330 4.28 -6.95 -26.34
C LEU A 330 3.45 -6.68 -27.60
N SER A 331 4.08 -6.62 -28.78
CA SER A 331 3.39 -6.44 -30.07
C SER A 331 2.40 -7.57 -30.33
N ALA A 332 2.79 -8.82 -30.07
CA ALA A 332 1.87 -9.96 -30.21
C ALA A 332 0.62 -9.82 -29.31
N LEU A 333 0.78 -9.28 -28.09
CA LEU A 333 -0.34 -9.02 -27.18
C LEU A 333 -1.21 -7.84 -27.62
N LEU A 334 -0.64 -6.84 -28.30
CA LEU A 334 -1.38 -5.72 -28.89
C LEU A 334 -2.20 -6.13 -30.11
N ASP A 335 -1.68 -7.05 -30.91
CA ASP A 335 -2.32 -7.57 -32.13
C ASP A 335 -3.36 -8.66 -31.83
N THR A 336 -3.39 -9.18 -30.61
CA THR A 336 -4.39 -10.16 -30.19
C THR A 336 -5.78 -9.52 -30.22
N ASP A 337 -6.67 -10.01 -31.09
CA ASP A 337 -8.09 -9.65 -31.06
C ASP A 337 -8.70 -10.17 -29.75
N ARG A 338 -9.06 -9.25 -28.85
CA ARG A 338 -9.60 -9.57 -27.53
C ARG A 338 -11.12 -9.77 -27.54
N GLY A 339 -11.74 -9.70 -28.71
CA GLY A 339 -13.18 -9.73 -28.84
C GLY A 339 -13.84 -8.46 -28.30
N PRO A 340 -15.18 -8.40 -28.31
CA PRO A 340 -15.91 -7.28 -27.75
C PRO A 340 -15.76 -7.24 -26.22
N ALA A 341 -15.71 -6.03 -25.67
CA ALA A 341 -15.64 -5.82 -24.22
C ALA A 341 -16.76 -6.57 -23.49
N PHE A 342 -16.49 -7.05 -22.28
CA PHE A 342 -17.47 -7.76 -21.49
C PHE A 342 -18.69 -6.85 -21.27
N LYS A 343 -19.88 -7.35 -21.61
CA LYS A 343 -21.14 -6.64 -21.38
C LYS A 343 -21.83 -7.24 -20.17
N LEU A 344 -22.04 -6.42 -19.14
CA LEU A 344 -22.92 -6.80 -18.04
C LEU A 344 -24.33 -7.09 -18.57
N PRO A 345 -25.03 -8.08 -18.00
CA PRO A 345 -26.45 -8.27 -18.30
C PRO A 345 -27.22 -7.00 -17.94
N SER A 346 -28.32 -6.76 -18.63
CA SER A 346 -29.23 -5.63 -18.39
C SER A 346 -30.66 -6.03 -18.71
N GLY A 347 -31.63 -5.27 -18.22
CA GLY A 347 -33.06 -5.52 -18.38
C GLY A 347 -33.73 -6.16 -17.16
N GLY A 348 -32.94 -6.66 -16.20
CA GLY A 348 -33.42 -7.23 -14.94
C GLY A 348 -33.53 -6.22 -13.78
N GLU A 349 -33.09 -4.97 -13.94
CA GLU A 349 -32.85 -4.03 -12.84
C GLU A 349 -34.12 -3.68 -12.05
N ASN A 350 -35.27 -3.65 -12.74
CA ASN A 350 -36.57 -3.31 -12.16
C ASN A 350 -37.48 -4.53 -11.98
N GLN A 351 -36.94 -5.75 -12.12
CA GLN A 351 -37.75 -6.97 -12.02
C GLN A 351 -38.23 -7.24 -10.59
N PHE A 352 -37.45 -6.82 -9.59
CA PHE A 352 -37.72 -6.95 -8.16
C PHE A 352 -37.58 -5.58 -7.50
N GLU A 353 -38.42 -5.29 -6.51
CA GLU A 353 -38.32 -4.07 -5.71
C GLU A 353 -37.23 -4.22 -4.65
N ASP A 354 -37.12 -5.41 -4.06
CA ASP A 354 -36.10 -5.78 -3.09
C ASP A 354 -35.02 -6.63 -3.76
N LEU A 355 -33.79 -6.10 -3.79
CA LEU A 355 -32.66 -6.80 -4.39
C LEU A 355 -32.35 -8.12 -3.67
N ASN A 356 -32.55 -8.20 -2.36
CA ASN A 356 -32.22 -9.39 -1.59
C ASN A 356 -33.25 -10.51 -1.87
N ILE A 357 -34.52 -10.17 -2.16
CA ILE A 357 -35.47 -11.15 -2.72
C ILE A 357 -35.02 -11.65 -4.09
N LYS A 358 -34.53 -10.75 -4.95
CA LYS A 358 -33.97 -11.16 -6.25
C LYS A 358 -32.79 -12.12 -6.09
N LEU A 359 -31.88 -11.85 -5.16
CA LEU A 359 -30.73 -12.72 -4.87
C LEU A 359 -31.18 -14.11 -4.42
N MET A 360 -32.16 -14.21 -3.53
CA MET A 360 -32.70 -15.51 -3.11
C MET A 360 -33.32 -16.29 -4.29
N VAL A 361 -34.02 -15.60 -5.19
CA VAL A 361 -34.58 -16.22 -6.41
C VAL A 361 -33.48 -16.68 -7.36
N ILE A 362 -32.44 -15.86 -7.56
CA ILE A 362 -31.27 -16.26 -8.37
C ILE A 362 -30.61 -17.48 -7.75
N ASP A 363 -30.40 -17.51 -6.43
CA ASP A 363 -29.76 -18.63 -5.76
C ASP A 363 -30.54 -19.94 -5.94
N GLU A 364 -31.86 -19.87 -5.74
CA GLU A 364 -32.75 -21.01 -5.90
C GLU A 364 -32.75 -21.54 -7.34
N LEU A 365 -32.80 -20.67 -8.35
CA LEU A 365 -32.81 -21.10 -9.75
C LEU A 365 -31.43 -21.52 -10.27
N MET A 366 -30.38 -20.81 -9.87
CA MET A 366 -29.05 -20.93 -10.46
C MET A 366 -28.20 -22.01 -9.77
N TYR A 367 -28.15 -22.02 -8.44
CA TYR A 367 -27.27 -22.92 -7.69
C TYR A 367 -28.01 -24.18 -7.21
N ARG A 368 -29.27 -24.03 -6.76
CA ARG A 368 -30.06 -25.15 -6.21
C ARG A 368 -30.72 -25.97 -7.31
N LYS A 369 -31.59 -25.36 -8.10
CA LYS A 369 -32.34 -26.03 -9.18
C LYS A 369 -31.52 -26.18 -10.47
N LYS A 370 -30.55 -25.30 -10.68
CA LYS A 370 -29.70 -25.24 -11.89
C LYS A 370 -30.51 -25.06 -13.19
N SER A 371 -31.68 -24.42 -13.10
CA SER A 371 -32.52 -24.07 -14.25
C SER A 371 -32.16 -22.71 -14.85
N LEU A 372 -31.55 -21.81 -14.06
CA LEU A 372 -30.96 -20.57 -14.54
C LEU A 372 -29.46 -20.79 -14.81
N ALA A 373 -29.09 -20.90 -16.10
CA ALA A 373 -27.73 -21.21 -16.54
C ALA A 373 -27.18 -20.15 -17.52
N PRO A 374 -25.84 -19.97 -17.60
CA PRO A 374 -24.82 -20.62 -16.78
C PRO A 374 -24.80 -20.09 -15.34
N ALA A 375 -24.25 -20.87 -14.41
CA ALA A 375 -24.06 -20.41 -13.03
C ALA A 375 -22.99 -19.32 -12.97
N PHE A 376 -23.29 -18.22 -12.28
CA PHE A 376 -22.33 -17.15 -12.05
C PHE A 376 -21.22 -17.65 -11.14
N ASN A 377 -19.97 -17.39 -11.53
CA ASN A 377 -18.78 -17.68 -10.75
C ASN A 377 -17.91 -16.44 -10.70
N LEU A 378 -17.68 -15.89 -9.51
CA LEU A 378 -16.92 -14.66 -9.30
C LEU A 378 -15.50 -14.76 -9.87
N ARG A 379 -14.83 -15.90 -9.74
CA ARG A 379 -13.45 -16.06 -10.22
C ARG A 379 -13.39 -16.08 -11.74
N GLU A 380 -14.35 -16.74 -12.40
CA GLU A 380 -14.45 -16.72 -13.86
C GLU A 380 -14.87 -15.35 -14.38
N PHE A 381 -15.82 -14.71 -13.70
CA PHE A 381 -16.24 -13.35 -13.99
C PHE A 381 -15.07 -12.36 -13.88
N ALA A 382 -14.33 -12.37 -12.78
CA ALA A 382 -13.15 -11.53 -12.56
C ALA A 382 -12.04 -11.77 -13.60
N LYS A 383 -11.90 -13.01 -14.10
CA LYS A 383 -10.97 -13.31 -15.19
C LYS A 383 -11.37 -12.67 -16.52
N ASN A 384 -12.66 -12.67 -16.81
CA ASN A 384 -13.21 -12.22 -18.09
C ASN A 384 -13.61 -10.74 -18.09
N TYR A 385 -13.69 -10.10 -16.92
CA TYR A 385 -14.06 -8.70 -16.79
C TYR A 385 -12.88 -7.78 -17.15
N ASP A 386 -13.08 -6.96 -18.17
CA ASP A 386 -12.06 -6.15 -18.82
C ASP A 386 -12.19 -4.65 -18.55
N HIS A 387 -13.14 -4.23 -17.71
CA HIS A 387 -13.31 -2.82 -17.31
C HIS A 387 -12.56 -2.45 -16.03
N SER A 388 -12.41 -3.38 -15.07
CA SER A 388 -11.69 -3.18 -13.80
C SER A 388 -11.03 -4.47 -13.31
N VAL A 389 -10.06 -4.35 -12.39
CA VAL A 389 -9.60 -5.51 -11.60
C VAL A 389 -10.66 -5.78 -10.54
N ILE A 390 -11.13 -7.01 -10.46
CA ILE A 390 -12.04 -7.45 -9.41
C ILE A 390 -11.22 -8.26 -8.42
N SER A 391 -11.02 -7.73 -7.21
CA SER A 391 -10.48 -8.53 -6.11
C SER A 391 -11.50 -9.60 -5.74
N THR A 392 -11.08 -10.86 -5.80
CA THR A 392 -11.91 -12.00 -5.39
C THR A 392 -11.71 -12.37 -3.91
N ASN A 393 -11.11 -11.48 -3.12
CA ASN A 393 -10.83 -11.66 -1.70
C ASN A 393 -11.25 -10.41 -0.92
N GLY A 394 -11.91 -10.58 0.23
CA GLY A 394 -12.29 -9.48 1.12
C GLY A 394 -13.69 -9.60 1.72
N TYR A 395 -14.01 -8.63 2.58
CA TYR A 395 -15.30 -8.50 3.29
C TYR A 395 -16.23 -7.42 2.68
N GLU A 396 -15.77 -6.73 1.64
CA GLU A 396 -16.54 -5.71 0.93
C GLU A 396 -17.39 -6.33 -0.20
N THR A 397 -18.54 -5.71 -0.48
CA THR A 397 -19.38 -6.11 -1.61
C THR A 397 -18.74 -5.68 -2.92
N ILE A 398 -18.56 -6.63 -3.83
CA ILE A 398 -18.00 -6.40 -5.16
C ILE A 398 -19.05 -5.72 -6.06
N PRO A 399 -18.87 -4.44 -6.42
CA PRO A 399 -19.89 -3.67 -7.14
C PRO A 399 -20.24 -4.25 -8.51
N GLU A 400 -19.28 -4.84 -9.21
CA GLU A 400 -19.44 -5.42 -10.54
C GLU A 400 -20.28 -6.71 -10.49
N ALA A 401 -20.03 -7.57 -9.50
CA ALA A 401 -20.81 -8.78 -9.27
C ALA A 401 -22.25 -8.42 -8.85
N LEU A 402 -22.41 -7.39 -8.00
CA LEU A 402 -23.73 -6.88 -7.64
C LEU A 402 -24.48 -6.31 -8.85
N SER A 403 -23.79 -5.58 -9.72
CA SER A 403 -24.35 -5.03 -10.95
C SER A 403 -24.77 -6.14 -11.92
N TYR A 404 -23.99 -7.23 -12.00
CA TYR A 404 -24.37 -8.42 -12.75
C TYR A 404 -25.69 -9.00 -12.24
N MET A 405 -25.83 -9.22 -10.92
CA MET A 405 -27.07 -9.77 -10.33
C MET A 405 -28.28 -8.84 -10.52
N LYS A 406 -28.06 -7.52 -10.42
CA LYS A 406 -29.10 -6.51 -10.70
C LYS A 406 -29.55 -6.56 -12.16
N GLY A 407 -28.63 -6.63 -13.11
CA GLY A 407 -28.95 -6.63 -14.53
C GLY A 407 -29.49 -7.97 -15.07
N LEU A 408 -29.25 -9.08 -14.37
CA LEU A 408 -29.68 -10.41 -14.79
C LEU A 408 -31.21 -10.50 -14.88
N GLN A 409 -31.74 -10.66 -16.08
CA GLN A 409 -33.17 -10.84 -16.32
C GLN A 409 -33.55 -12.30 -16.09
N ILE A 410 -34.56 -12.54 -15.24
CA ILE A 410 -35.08 -13.88 -14.95
C ILE A 410 -36.34 -14.10 -15.80
N PRO A 411 -36.40 -15.07 -16.72
CA PRO A 411 -37.62 -15.35 -17.46
C PRO A 411 -38.80 -15.71 -16.55
N GLU A 412 -40.02 -15.25 -16.87
CA GLU A 412 -41.23 -15.51 -16.07
C GLU A 412 -41.49 -17.00 -15.85
N HIS A 413 -41.21 -17.83 -16.86
CA HIS A 413 -41.38 -19.28 -16.73
C HIS A 413 -40.46 -19.91 -15.67
N LEU A 414 -39.28 -19.32 -15.40
CA LEU A 414 -38.41 -19.76 -14.30
C LEU A 414 -38.92 -19.26 -12.95
N LEU A 415 -39.51 -18.05 -12.89
CA LEU A 415 -40.14 -17.57 -11.65
C LEU A 415 -41.28 -18.50 -11.21
N ALA A 416 -42.01 -19.07 -12.16
CA ALA A 416 -43.05 -20.06 -11.89
C ALA A 416 -42.50 -21.37 -11.28
N GLU A 417 -41.19 -21.65 -11.37
CA GLU A 417 -40.58 -22.81 -10.72
C GLU A 417 -40.39 -22.61 -9.22
N ILE A 418 -40.48 -21.37 -8.71
CA ILE A 418 -40.24 -21.07 -7.30
C ILE A 418 -41.45 -21.49 -6.46
N THR A 419 -41.28 -22.60 -5.74
CA THR A 419 -42.25 -23.12 -4.76
C THR A 419 -41.85 -22.85 -3.31
N GLN A 420 -40.57 -22.61 -3.06
CA GLN A 420 -40.00 -22.27 -1.76
C GLN A 420 -38.94 -21.19 -1.95
N LEU A 421 -38.85 -20.28 -0.98
CA LEU A 421 -37.79 -19.27 -0.91
C LEU A 421 -37.27 -19.23 0.53
N SER A 422 -35.95 -19.33 0.73
CA SER A 422 -35.39 -19.17 2.08
C SER A 422 -34.19 -18.24 2.10
N TYR A 423 -34.09 -17.49 3.20
CA TYR A 423 -32.88 -16.77 3.55
C TYR A 423 -31.98 -17.66 4.38
N ASP A 424 -30.80 -17.97 3.84
CA ASP A 424 -29.76 -18.73 4.54
C ASP A 424 -28.42 -18.03 4.27
N PRO A 425 -27.80 -17.39 5.28
CA PRO A 425 -26.53 -16.69 5.14
C PRO A 425 -25.39 -17.56 4.57
N ALA A 426 -25.47 -18.89 4.67
CA ALA A 426 -24.48 -19.81 4.13
C ALA A 426 -24.65 -20.12 2.62
N ARG A 427 -25.57 -19.44 1.91
CA ARG A 427 -25.80 -19.66 0.48
C ARG A 427 -24.65 -19.15 -0.40
N ASP A 428 -24.33 -19.93 -1.43
CA ASP A 428 -23.21 -19.68 -2.36
C ASP A 428 -23.29 -18.31 -3.04
N ILE A 429 -24.49 -17.80 -3.33
CA ILE A 429 -24.67 -16.51 -3.99
C ILE A 429 -24.02 -15.35 -3.22
N TYR A 430 -24.04 -15.39 -1.88
CA TYR A 430 -23.50 -14.31 -1.07
C TYR A 430 -21.98 -14.29 -1.11
N HIS A 431 -21.35 -15.47 -1.17
CA HIS A 431 -19.90 -15.60 -1.38
C HIS A 431 -19.46 -15.17 -2.80
N GLN A 432 -20.38 -15.13 -3.77
CA GLN A 432 -20.08 -14.53 -5.09
C GLN A 432 -20.07 -13.00 -5.06
N LEU A 433 -20.71 -12.37 -4.06
CA LEU A 433 -20.79 -10.92 -3.89
C LEU A 433 -19.79 -10.40 -2.86
N VAL A 434 -19.56 -11.15 -1.78
CA VAL A 434 -18.65 -10.84 -0.68
C VAL A 434 -17.88 -12.13 -0.32
N PRO A 435 -16.65 -12.32 -0.83
CA PRO A 435 -15.93 -13.59 -0.74
C PRO A 435 -15.77 -14.15 0.68
N PHE A 436 -15.53 -13.28 1.66
CA PHE A 436 -15.31 -13.68 3.07
C PHE A 436 -16.48 -13.35 3.99
N TRP A 437 -17.68 -13.10 3.45
CA TRP A 437 -18.84 -12.87 4.31
C TRP A 437 -19.10 -14.07 5.20
N ASP A 438 -19.26 -13.81 6.49
CA ASP A 438 -19.48 -14.80 7.55
C ASP A 438 -20.96 -14.87 7.98
N GLY A 439 -21.82 -14.03 7.40
CA GLY A 439 -23.24 -13.99 7.73
C GLY A 439 -23.58 -13.20 9.00
N GLU A 440 -22.62 -12.49 9.61
CA GLU A 440 -22.84 -11.83 10.91
C GLU A 440 -23.64 -10.51 10.81
N ASP A 441 -23.73 -9.90 9.63
CA ASP A 441 -24.49 -8.66 9.42
C ASP A 441 -25.75 -8.82 8.56
N ASP A 442 -26.55 -7.75 8.47
CA ASP A 442 -27.88 -7.74 7.87
C ASP A 442 -27.90 -7.28 6.41
N ARG A 443 -26.73 -7.17 5.75
CA ARG A 443 -26.63 -6.59 4.40
C ARG A 443 -27.44 -7.32 3.33
N PHE A 444 -27.67 -8.63 3.52
CA PHE A 444 -28.45 -9.47 2.62
C PHE A 444 -29.84 -9.83 3.17
N ALA A 445 -30.26 -9.24 4.29
CA ALA A 445 -31.62 -9.40 4.80
C ALA A 445 -32.61 -8.65 3.90
N ALA A 446 -33.76 -9.28 3.61
CA ALA A 446 -34.82 -8.61 2.86
C ALA A 446 -35.42 -7.45 3.68
N SER A 447 -35.66 -6.33 3.01
CA SER A 447 -36.34 -5.16 3.57
C SER A 447 -37.85 -5.17 3.30
N SER A 448 -38.30 -5.92 2.29
CA SER A 448 -39.69 -6.05 1.87
C SER A 448 -39.99 -7.45 1.33
N LEU A 449 -41.23 -7.93 1.55
CA LEU A 449 -41.74 -9.17 0.96
C LEU A 449 -42.76 -8.91 -0.17
N ALA A 450 -42.90 -7.66 -0.65
CA ALA A 450 -43.82 -7.30 -1.72
C ALA A 450 -43.66 -8.19 -2.96
N ASP A 451 -42.41 -8.52 -3.29
CA ASP A 451 -42.04 -9.31 -4.46
C ASP A 451 -42.53 -10.77 -4.41
N LEU A 452 -43.00 -11.29 -3.26
CA LEU A 452 -43.68 -12.59 -3.22
C LEU A 452 -44.93 -12.62 -4.11
N ALA A 453 -45.53 -11.46 -4.39
CA ALA A 453 -46.63 -11.35 -5.36
C ALA A 453 -46.22 -11.82 -6.78
N LYS A 454 -44.94 -11.64 -7.15
CA LYS A 454 -44.38 -12.00 -8.46
C LYS A 454 -44.10 -13.50 -8.61
N LEU A 455 -44.15 -14.25 -7.50
CA LEU A 455 -43.92 -15.70 -7.47
C LEU A 455 -45.27 -16.40 -7.43
N GLU A 456 -45.75 -16.90 -8.57
CA GLU A 456 -47.10 -17.46 -8.69
C GLU A 456 -47.28 -18.74 -7.87
N ASN A 457 -46.26 -19.60 -7.86
CA ASN A 457 -46.32 -20.95 -7.29
C ASN A 457 -45.65 -21.07 -5.91
N ILE A 458 -45.29 -19.96 -5.27
CA ILE A 458 -44.68 -19.96 -3.94
C ILE A 458 -45.64 -20.55 -2.91
N ARG A 459 -45.15 -21.49 -2.10
CA ARG A 459 -45.91 -22.18 -1.05
C ARG A 459 -45.24 -22.07 0.31
N GLU A 460 -43.95 -21.81 0.34
CA GLU A 460 -43.18 -21.88 1.58
C GLU A 460 -42.10 -20.81 1.64
N ILE A 461 -41.95 -20.19 2.81
CA ILE A 461 -40.85 -19.27 3.12
C ILE A 461 -40.21 -19.60 4.47
N GLU A 462 -38.90 -19.38 4.56
CA GLU A 462 -38.07 -19.72 5.74
C GLU A 462 -36.93 -18.71 5.93
N GLY A 463 -36.50 -18.49 7.17
CA GLY A 463 -35.32 -17.68 7.51
C GLY A 463 -35.54 -16.16 7.50
N PHE A 464 -36.78 -15.69 7.41
CA PHE A 464 -37.10 -14.26 7.43
C PHE A 464 -37.33 -13.74 8.85
N ASP A 465 -37.00 -12.46 9.07
CA ASP A 465 -37.25 -11.77 10.33
C ASP A 465 -38.76 -11.75 10.69
N GLU A 466 -39.06 -11.96 11.97
CA GLU A 466 -40.44 -12.04 12.47
C GLU A 466 -41.20 -10.71 12.31
N HIS A 467 -40.54 -9.56 12.45
CA HIS A 467 -41.20 -8.28 12.23
C HIS A 467 -41.59 -8.10 10.76
N LEU A 468 -40.72 -8.52 9.84
CA LEU A 468 -41.00 -8.49 8.41
C LEU A 468 -42.16 -9.44 8.04
N LEU A 469 -42.17 -10.67 8.57
CA LEU A 469 -43.24 -11.65 8.38
C LEU A 469 -44.60 -11.15 8.90
N ASN A 470 -44.59 -10.41 10.01
CA ASN A 470 -45.80 -9.81 10.57
C ASN A 470 -46.28 -8.61 9.74
N THR A 471 -45.37 -7.80 9.22
CA THR A 471 -45.69 -6.65 8.35
C THR A 471 -46.38 -7.08 7.05
N TRP A 472 -46.00 -8.24 6.50
CA TRP A 472 -46.53 -8.77 5.25
C TRP A 472 -47.52 -9.93 5.43
N SER A 473 -48.14 -10.05 6.61
CA SER A 473 -49.02 -11.18 6.94
C SER A 473 -50.17 -11.36 5.97
N ASP A 474 -50.77 -10.26 5.49
CA ASP A 474 -51.92 -10.30 4.59
C ASP A 474 -51.56 -10.90 3.23
N LEU A 475 -50.40 -10.52 2.68
CA LEU A 475 -49.88 -11.09 1.43
C LEU A 475 -49.61 -12.59 1.61
N ILE A 476 -48.90 -12.96 2.69
CA ILE A 476 -48.57 -14.35 3.02
C ILE A 476 -49.83 -15.22 3.15
N HIS A 477 -50.83 -14.76 3.90
CA HIS A 477 -52.09 -15.48 4.07
C HIS A 477 -52.91 -15.56 2.78
N SER A 478 -53.00 -14.47 2.01
CA SER A 478 -53.77 -14.44 0.76
C SER A 478 -53.23 -15.42 -0.29
N LYS A 479 -51.91 -15.65 -0.30
CA LYS A 479 -51.25 -16.63 -1.18
C LYS A 479 -51.16 -18.04 -0.59
N GLY A 480 -51.59 -18.25 0.66
CA GLY A 480 -51.52 -19.55 1.33
C GLY A 480 -50.10 -20.04 1.60
N ILE A 481 -49.16 -19.12 1.84
CA ILE A 481 -47.74 -19.43 2.06
C ILE A 481 -47.55 -19.93 3.52
N VAL A 482 -46.89 -21.08 3.67
CA VAL A 482 -46.49 -21.65 4.95
C VAL A 482 -45.16 -21.06 5.40
N ARG A 483 -45.06 -20.72 6.70
CA ARG A 483 -43.83 -20.23 7.33
C ARG A 483 -43.13 -21.41 8.00
N GLN A 484 -41.89 -21.71 7.62
CA GLN A 484 -41.03 -22.61 8.38
C GLN A 484 -40.08 -21.80 9.28
N ARG A 485 -39.73 -22.41 10.41
CA ARG A 485 -38.95 -21.77 11.47
C ARG A 485 -37.47 -21.88 11.24
#